data_AF-A0A7X8RGK2-F1
#
_entry.id   AF-A0A7X8RGK2-F1
#
_cell.length_a   1.000
_cell.length_b   1.000
_cell.length_c   1.000
_cell.angle_alpha   90.00
_cell.angle_beta   90.00
_cell.angle_gamma   90.00
#
_symmetry.space_group_name_H-M   'P 1'
#
loop_
_entity.id
_entity.type
_entity.pdbx_description
1 polymer ?
#
loop_
_entity_poly.entity_id
_entity_poly.type
_entity_poly.pdbx_seq_one_letter_code
_entity_poly.pdbx_strand_id
1 'polypeptide(L)'
;MQLPAPLEAVLYDLDGTLVDHDHAARLGVNAWSATLGLTGDQWERWAVIERKWFTAFENGEVTHLGQRVERCREFIGRPGLSDEEALAMYEDYLAVYRSNW
;
A
#
# COMPACT_ATOMS: atom_id res chain seq x y z
N MET A 1 35.90 -25.07 20.24
CA MET A 1 34.53 -24.53 20.12
C MET A 1 34.67 -23.07 19.76
N GLN A 2 34.36 -22.69 18.51
CA GLN A 2 34.47 -21.31 18.06
C GLN A 2 33.15 -20.61 18.37
N LEU A 3 33.19 -19.57 19.20
CA LEU A 3 32.01 -18.76 19.45
C LEU A 3 31.70 -17.97 18.17
N PRO A 4 30.41 -17.77 17.82
CA PRO A 4 30.04 -16.96 16.66
C PRO A 4 30.61 -15.55 16.80
N ALA A 5 30.91 -14.91 15.67
CA ALA A 5 31.35 -13.52 15.64
C ALA A 5 30.33 -12.63 16.40
N PRO A 6 30.78 -11.57 17.10
CA PRO A 6 29.88 -10.68 17.82
C PRO A 6 28.84 -10.07 16.87
N LEU A 7 27.60 -9.97 17.32
CA LEU A 7 26.52 -9.32 16.58
C LEU A 7 26.78 -7.82 16.51
N GLU A 8 26.98 -7.29 15.31
CA GLU A 8 27.30 -5.86 15.11
C GLU A 8 26.08 -5.02 14.67
N ALA A 9 25.08 -5.65 14.05
CA ALA A 9 23.89 -4.96 13.56
C ALA A 9 22.65 -5.85 13.57
N VAL A 10 21.48 -5.21 13.71
CA VAL A 10 20.16 -5.83 13.53
C VAL A 10 19.37 -4.96 12.56
N LEU A 11 18.77 -5.60 11.55
CA LEU A 11 17.87 -4.95 10.61
C LEU A 11 16.43 -5.33 10.97
N TYR A 12 15.59 -4.32 11.14
CA TYR A 12 14.16 -4.50 11.29
C TYR A 12 13.49 -4.03 10.01
N ASP A 13 12.53 -4.83 9.56
CA ASP A 13 11.51 -4.37 8.65
C ASP A 13 10.59 -3.35 9.36
N LEU A 14 9.80 -2.60 8.59
CA LEU A 14 8.91 -1.56 9.11
C LEU A 14 7.46 -2.04 9.20
N ASP A 15 6.86 -2.34 8.05
CA ASP A 15 5.42 -2.58 7.93
C ASP A 15 5.02 -3.94 8.53
N GLY A 16 4.19 -3.92 9.56
CA GLY A 16 3.82 -5.14 10.31
C GLY A 16 4.92 -5.64 11.27
N THR A 17 6.07 -4.95 11.33
CA THR A 17 7.16 -5.24 12.25
C THR A 17 7.30 -4.16 13.34
N LEU A 18 7.50 -2.90 12.92
CA LEU A 18 7.60 -1.73 13.80
C LEU A 18 6.39 -0.79 13.70
N VAL A 19 5.63 -0.90 12.60
CA VAL A 19 4.52 -0.01 12.24
C VAL A 19 3.25 -0.85 12.03
N ASP A 20 2.11 -0.39 12.54
CA ASP A 20 0.81 -1.02 12.30
C ASP A 20 0.27 -0.62 10.91
N HIS A 21 0.90 -1.21 9.90
CA HIS A 21 0.60 -0.99 8.49
C HIS A 21 -0.88 -1.27 8.16
N ASP A 22 -1.42 -2.39 8.65
CA ASP A 22 -2.79 -2.82 8.36
C ASP A 22 -3.80 -1.81 8.92
N HIS A 23 -3.57 -1.30 10.13
CA HIS A 23 -4.43 -0.27 10.71
C HIS A 23 -4.38 1.03 9.89
N ALA A 24 -3.18 1.51 9.56
CA ALA A 24 -2.99 2.72 8.76
C ALA A 24 -3.64 2.59 7.37
N ALA A 25 -3.45 1.46 6.70
CA ALA A 25 -3.99 1.17 5.38
C ALA A 25 -5.52 1.06 5.40
N ARG A 26 -6.09 0.39 6.41
CA ARG A 26 -7.55 0.31 6.60
C ARG A 26 -8.19 1.67 6.83
N LEU A 27 -7.59 2.51 7.66
CA LEU A 27 -8.06 3.89 7.85
C LEU A 27 -7.95 4.70 6.56
N GLY A 28 -6.82 4.58 5.85
CA GLY A 28 -6.58 5.24 4.58
C GLY A 28 -7.63 4.89 3.53
N VAL A 29 -7.84 3.60 3.28
CA VAL A 29 -8.76 3.17 2.23
C VAL A 29 -10.21 3.48 2.57
N ASN A 30 -10.63 3.38 3.82
CA ASN A 30 -11.99 3.71 4.20
C ASN A 30 -12.26 5.22 4.12
N ALA A 31 -11.30 6.05 4.51
CA ALA A 31 -11.41 7.50 4.34
C ALA A 31 -11.49 7.90 2.87
N TRP A 32 -10.62 7.34 2.03
CA TRP A 32 -10.64 7.59 0.58
C TRP A 32 -11.93 7.06 -0.07
N SER A 33 -12.39 5.88 0.33
CA SER A 33 -13.64 5.28 -0.16
C SER A 33 -14.85 6.18 0.11
N ALA A 34 -14.89 6.85 1.26
CA ALA A 34 -15.93 7.81 1.58
C ALA A 34 -15.95 9.01 0.62
N THR A 35 -14.79 9.49 0.15
CA THR A 35 -14.73 10.58 -0.86
C THR A 35 -15.21 10.14 -2.24
N LEU A 36 -15.09 8.84 -2.54
CA LEU A 36 -15.58 8.20 -3.76
C LEU A 36 -17.06 7.80 -3.70
N GLY A 37 -17.74 8.03 -2.56
CA GLY A 37 -19.12 7.61 -2.34
C GLY A 37 -19.31 6.09 -2.18
N LEU A 38 -18.22 5.35 -1.95
CA LEU A 38 -18.27 3.93 -1.62
C LEU A 38 -18.70 3.77 -0.16
N THR A 39 -19.53 2.77 0.11
CA THR A 39 -20.07 2.50 1.44
C THR A 39 -19.52 1.19 1.99
N GLY A 40 -19.56 1.03 3.32
CA GLY A 40 -19.03 -0.14 4.00
C GLY A 40 -17.50 -0.15 4.08
N ASP A 41 -16.99 -1.14 4.81
CA ASP A 41 -15.55 -1.35 4.95
C ASP A 41 -14.96 -1.92 3.66
N GLN A 42 -13.98 -1.23 3.09
CA GLN A 42 -13.33 -1.64 1.84
C GLN A 42 -12.01 -2.40 2.07
N TRP A 43 -11.64 -2.66 3.32
CA TRP A 43 -10.37 -3.27 3.69
C TRP A 43 -10.07 -4.59 2.97
N GLU A 44 -10.98 -5.56 2.99
CA GLU A 44 -10.72 -6.88 2.39
C GLU A 44 -10.47 -6.76 0.87
N ARG A 45 -11.26 -5.93 0.20
CA ARG A 45 -11.10 -5.65 -1.23
C ARG A 45 -9.77 -4.95 -1.51
N TRP A 46 -9.42 -3.97 -0.69
CA TRP A 46 -8.15 -3.26 -0.77
C TRP A 46 -6.96 -4.19 -0.62
N ALA A 47 -6.91 -4.98 0.46
CA ALA A 47 -5.81 -5.87 0.79
C ALA A 47 -5.52 -6.88 -0.33
N VAL A 48 -6.56 -7.39 -1.00
CA VAL A 48 -6.40 -8.29 -2.16
C VAL A 48 -5.71 -7.57 -3.34
N ILE A 49 -6.16 -6.36 -3.67
CA ILE A 49 -5.63 -5.57 -4.80
C ILE A 49 -4.22 -5.06 -4.48
N GLU A 50 -3.98 -4.58 -3.26
CA GLU A 50 -2.68 -4.16 -2.77
C GLU A 50 -1.66 -5.29 -2.88
N ARG A 51 -1.98 -6.47 -2.33
CA ARG A 51 -1.08 -7.63 -2.39
C ARG A 51 -0.74 -7.99 -3.83
N LYS A 52 -1.74 -8.03 -4.72
CA LYS A 52 -1.54 -8.33 -6.15
C LYS A 52 -0.50 -7.39 -6.78
N TRP A 53 -0.69 -6.08 -6.67
CA TRP A 53 0.17 -5.11 -7.33
C TRP A 53 1.52 -4.94 -6.63
N PHE A 54 1.57 -5.12 -5.32
CA PHE A 54 2.83 -5.13 -4.59
C PHE A 54 3.68 -6.35 -4.99
N THR A 55 3.09 -7.55 -5.10
CA THR A 55 3.79 -8.73 -5.61
C THR A 55 4.30 -8.53 -7.04
N ALA A 56 3.53 -7.88 -7.91
CA ALA A 56 4.02 -7.53 -9.26
C ALA A 56 5.25 -6.61 -9.21
N PHE A 57 5.31 -5.68 -8.26
CA PHE A 57 6.50 -4.87 -8.01
C PHE A 57 7.67 -5.70 -7.47
N GLU A 58 7.44 -6.58 -6.50
CA GLU A 58 8.49 -7.48 -5.95
C GLU A 58 9.09 -8.40 -7.02
N ASN A 59 8.28 -8.82 -7.99
CA ASN A 59 8.71 -9.62 -9.13
C ASN A 59 9.39 -8.79 -10.24
N GLY A 60 9.41 -7.46 -10.12
CA GLY A 60 9.96 -6.55 -11.14
C GLY A 60 9.11 -6.39 -12.39
N GLU A 61 7.83 -6.77 -12.34
CA GLU A 61 6.88 -6.67 -13.45
C GLU A 61 6.40 -5.22 -13.64
N VAL A 62 6.36 -4.44 -12.55
CA VAL A 62 6.02 -3.02 -12.54
C VAL A 62 7.01 -2.24 -11.68
N THR A 63 7.08 -0.92 -11.88
CA THR A 63 7.88 -0.05 -11.02
C THR A 63 7.20 0.16 -9.66
N HIS A 64 7.94 0.69 -8.68
CA HIS A 64 7.37 1.05 -7.38
C HIS A 64 6.23 2.09 -7.46
N LEU A 65 6.27 3.00 -8.45
CA LEU A 65 5.13 3.88 -8.72
C LEU A 65 4.04 3.17 -9.54
N GLY A 66 4.43 2.29 -10.47
CA GLY A 66 3.52 1.51 -11.30
C GLY A 66 2.54 0.66 -10.48
N GLN A 67 3.00 0.02 -9.40
CA GLN A 67 2.08 -0.72 -8.53
C GLN A 67 1.00 0.18 -7.90
N ARG A 68 1.30 1.45 -7.58
CA ARG A 68 0.31 2.39 -7.03
C ARG A 68 -0.70 2.81 -8.08
N VAL A 69 -0.20 3.08 -9.30
CA VAL A 69 -1.04 3.42 -10.46
C VAL A 69 -2.05 2.30 -10.72
N GLU A 70 -1.58 1.07 -10.87
CA GLU A 70 -2.43 -0.07 -11.19
C GLU A 70 -3.39 -0.44 -10.04
N ARG A 71 -2.91 -0.36 -8.79
CA ARG A 71 -3.76 -0.50 -7.60
C ARG A 71 -4.88 0.53 -7.57
N CYS A 72 -4.57 1.80 -7.86
CA CYS A 72 -5.56 2.87 -7.97
C CYS A 72 -6.59 2.56 -9.06
N ARG A 73 -6.13 2.30 -10.29
CA ARG A 73 -6.96 1.98 -11.46
C ARG A 73 -7.93 0.82 -11.16
N GLU A 74 -7.44 -0.26 -10.57
CA GLU A 74 -8.24 -1.44 -10.23
C GLU A 74 -9.22 -1.16 -9.09
N PHE A 75 -8.78 -0.51 -8.01
CA PHE A 75 -9.62 -0.22 -6.86
C PHE A 75 -10.79 0.71 -7.21
N ILE A 76 -10.56 1.74 -8.03
CA ILE A 76 -11.63 2.65 -8.44
C ILE A 76 -12.38 2.19 -9.70
N GLY A 77 -11.96 1.08 -10.33
CA GLY A 77 -12.57 0.53 -11.53
C GLY A 77 -12.40 1.40 -12.78
N ARG A 78 -11.28 2.13 -12.91
CA ARG A 78 -10.98 3.00 -14.05
C ARG A 78 -9.62 2.66 -14.68
N PRO A 79 -9.55 1.59 -15.51
CA PRO A 79 -8.30 1.18 -16.15
C PRO A 79 -7.74 2.21 -17.15
N GLY A 80 -8.56 3.16 -17.62
CA GLY A 80 -8.16 4.16 -18.61
C GLY A 80 -7.58 5.46 -18.06
N LEU A 81 -7.43 5.63 -16.74
CA LEU A 81 -6.76 6.81 -16.17
C LEU A 81 -5.32 6.90 -16.64
N SER A 82 -4.78 8.10 -16.82
CA SER A 82 -3.32 8.27 -16.96
C SER A 82 -2.60 7.92 -15.65
N ASP A 83 -1.28 7.71 -15.72
CA ASP A 83 -0.47 7.45 -14.52
C ASP A 83 -0.54 8.65 -13.55
N GLU A 84 -0.49 9.88 -14.08
CA GLU A 84 -0.60 11.11 -13.29
C GLU A 84 -1.98 11.24 -12.61
N GLU A 85 -3.07 10.95 -13.33
CA GLU A 85 -4.42 10.99 -12.76
C GLU A 85 -4.58 9.94 -11.66
N ALA A 86 -4.09 8.72 -11.88
CA ALA A 86 -4.15 7.66 -10.90
C ALA A 86 -3.35 8.01 -9.64
N LEU A 87 -2.13 8.53 -9.79
CA LEU A 87 -1.29 8.93 -8.65
C LEU A 87 -1.87 10.13 -7.90
N ALA A 88 -2.41 11.13 -8.61
CA ALA A 88 -3.05 12.28 -7.97
C ALA A 88 -4.24 11.85 -7.09
N MET A 89 -5.04 10.90 -7.55
CA MET A 89 -6.12 10.33 -6.74
C MET A 89 -5.62 9.47 -5.58
N TYR A 90 -4.53 8.72 -5.80
CA TYR A 90 -3.95 7.85 -4.78
C TYR A 90 -3.35 8.64 -3.60
N GLU A 91 -3.02 9.91 -3.78
CA GLU A 91 -2.53 10.78 -2.70
C GLU A 91 -3.58 11.00 -1.59
N ASP A 92 -4.88 10.94 -1.88
CA ASP A 92 -5.94 11.04 -0.86
C ASP A 92 -5.85 9.86 0.14
N TYR A 93 -5.63 8.65 -0.39
CA TYR A 93 -5.34 7.47 0.43
C TYR A 93 -4.04 7.65 1.22
N LEU A 94 -2.97 8.07 0.54
CA LEU A 94 -1.65 8.21 1.17
C LEU A 94 -1.62 9.26 2.29
N ALA A 95 -2.38 10.35 2.17
CA ALA A 95 -2.44 11.39 3.19
C ALA A 95 -2.95 10.83 4.53
N VAL A 96 -4.00 10.02 4.49
CA VAL A 96 -4.57 9.39 5.69
C VAL A 96 -3.68 8.24 6.16
N TYR A 97 -3.20 7.38 5.25
CA TYR A 97 -2.25 6.31 5.57
C TYR A 97 -1.03 6.84 6.35
N ARG A 98 -0.34 7.86 5.81
CA ARG A 98 0.87 8.45 6.41
C ARG A 98 0.62 9.11 7.76
N SER A 99 -0.61 9.55 8.02
CA SER A 99 -0.97 10.20 9.30
C SER A 99 -1.33 9.19 10.39
N ASN A 100 -1.42 7.90 10.05
CA ASN A 100 -1.75 6.80 10.96
C ASN A 100 -0.69 5.68 10.95
N TRP A 101 0.44 5.90 10.26
CA TRP A 101 1.67 5.13 10.35
C TRP A 101 2.30 5.34 11.72
#